data_AF-A0A090SQ84-F1
#
_entry.id   AF-A0A090SQ84-F1
#
_cell.length_a   1.000
_cell.length_b   1.000
_cell.length_c   1.000
_cell.angle_alpha   90.00
_cell.angle_beta   90.00
_cell.angle_gamma   90.00
#
_symmetry.space_group_name_H-M   'P 1'
#
loop_
_entity.id
_entity.type
_entity.pdbx_description
1 polymer ?
#
loop_
_entity_poly.entity_id
_entity_poly.type
_entity_poly.pdbx_seq_one_letter_code
_entity_poly.pdbx_strand_id
1 'polypeptide(L)'
;MEAVFPITQRNGEPYHTLSDFTKMFDQAKSGRYLLGQGYGWHSGVHLTSKMVPWGKGLRPIQSMLDGKIIAYRIHEDYQKTLYKGQELKFSNNFVLIEHECQNPDDGNDGFKFYSLYMHLAPPADIGANSSPSTRYKMVMEQGKRNVRTFKLDSEPKQESKLDKVGMSKGTILEYLYAEEKETHKYNINGTDYHMIKCRVVEAGDQNSTREKGMEGKLVWFAAGKDSEFDILENTSVMQPVPVSEPLG
;
A
#
# COMPACT_ATOMS: atom_id res chain seq x y z
N MET A 1 -6.95 21.72 17.97
CA MET A 1 -7.31 20.50 17.24
C MET A 1 -6.13 20.16 16.35
N GLU A 2 -5.60 18.94 16.46
CA GLU A 2 -4.48 18.50 15.61
C GLU A 2 -5.06 17.83 14.36
N ALA A 3 -4.66 18.29 13.18
CA ALA A 3 -5.16 17.80 11.91
C ALA A 3 -4.12 16.93 11.23
N VAL A 4 -4.53 15.78 10.70
CA VAL A 4 -3.70 14.88 9.92
C VAL A 4 -4.28 14.65 8.54
N PHE A 5 -3.46 14.22 7.58
CA PHE A 5 -3.95 13.77 6.28
C PHE A 5 -4.65 12.41 6.41
N PRO A 6 -5.63 12.09 5.54
CA PRO A 6 -6.47 10.89 5.68
C PRO A 6 -5.74 9.58 5.39
N ILE A 7 -4.46 9.65 4.98
CA ILE A 7 -3.56 8.52 4.76
C ILE A 7 -2.16 8.88 5.25
N THR A 8 -1.37 7.86 5.57
CA THR A 8 0.06 8.00 5.80
C THR A 8 0.86 7.77 4.52
N GLN A 9 2.13 8.13 4.56
CA GLN A 9 3.11 7.67 3.59
C GLN A 9 3.25 6.14 3.66
N ARG A 10 3.89 5.55 2.65
CA ARG A 10 4.12 4.09 2.60
C ARG A 10 4.82 3.56 3.84
N ASN A 11 5.83 4.27 4.34
CA ASN A 11 6.58 3.88 5.53
C ASN A 11 5.71 3.91 6.81
N GLY A 12 4.55 4.58 6.79
CA GLY A 12 3.69 4.77 7.96
C GLY A 12 3.83 6.17 8.57
N GLU A 13 4.82 6.96 8.13
CA GLU A 13 4.97 8.33 8.60
C GLU A 13 3.84 9.22 8.07
N PRO A 14 3.39 10.21 8.85
CA PRO A 14 2.39 11.17 8.39
C PRO A 14 2.95 12.06 7.28
N TYR A 15 2.06 12.70 6.54
CA TYR A 15 2.42 13.84 5.69
C TYR A 15 2.45 15.10 6.56
N HIS A 16 3.54 15.86 6.49
CA HIS A 16 3.68 17.08 7.30
C HIS A 16 3.30 18.35 6.54
N THR A 17 3.24 18.29 5.21
CA THR A 17 2.93 19.46 4.38
C THR A 17 1.91 19.12 3.31
N LEU A 18 1.09 20.10 2.92
CA LEU A 18 0.16 19.97 1.80
C LEU A 18 0.89 19.64 0.50
N SER A 19 2.06 20.27 0.27
CA SER A 19 2.86 20.02 -0.93
C SER A 19 3.26 18.55 -1.06
N ASP A 20 3.73 17.94 0.03
CA ASP A 20 4.13 16.54 0.04
C ASP A 20 2.95 15.60 -0.17
N PHE A 21 1.79 15.93 0.42
CA PHE A 21 0.56 15.19 0.18
C PHE A 21 0.07 15.34 -1.27
N THR A 22 0.12 16.55 -1.84
CA THR A 22 -0.43 16.80 -3.18
C THR A 22 0.44 16.27 -4.32
N LYS A 23 1.74 16.06 -4.11
CA LYS A 23 2.65 15.49 -5.13
C LYS A 23 2.16 14.15 -5.70
N MET A 24 1.53 13.30 -4.88
CA MET A 24 1.03 12.01 -5.35
C MET A 24 -0.14 12.14 -6.34
N PHE A 25 -0.85 13.28 -6.28
CA PHE A 25 -1.97 13.53 -7.18
C PHE A 25 -1.52 13.67 -8.62
N ASP A 26 -0.27 14.06 -8.89
CA ASP A 26 0.30 14.16 -10.23
C ASP A 26 0.20 12.87 -11.04
N GLN A 27 0.01 11.73 -10.37
CA GLN A 27 -0.10 10.41 -10.98
C GLN A 27 -1.55 10.04 -11.42
N ALA A 28 -2.59 10.72 -10.94
CA ALA A 28 -3.99 10.33 -11.17
C ALA A 28 -4.62 11.06 -12.38
N LYS A 29 -5.09 10.43 -13.45
CA LYS A 29 -5.57 11.21 -14.64
C LYS A 29 -6.83 12.10 -14.40
N SER A 30 -7.56 11.91 -13.31
CA SER A 30 -8.82 12.61 -12.99
C SER A 30 -9.13 12.58 -11.49
N GLY A 31 -10.12 13.35 -11.02
CA GLY A 31 -10.65 13.26 -9.65
C GLY A 31 -9.79 13.91 -8.55
N ARG A 32 -8.89 14.83 -8.93
CA ARG A 32 -7.91 15.47 -8.02
C ARG A 32 -8.41 16.73 -7.32
N TYR A 33 -9.36 17.44 -7.92
CA TYR A 33 -9.79 18.77 -7.49
C TYR A 33 -11.31 18.88 -7.50
N LEU A 34 -11.81 19.92 -6.82
CA LEU A 34 -13.24 20.26 -6.75
C LEU A 34 -13.87 20.56 -8.12
N LEU A 35 -13.07 20.83 -9.15
CA LEU A 35 -13.51 21.05 -10.52
C LEU A 35 -12.88 20.01 -11.44
N GLY A 36 -13.70 19.17 -12.07
CA GLY A 36 -13.26 18.18 -13.06
C GLY A 36 -12.99 18.80 -14.43
N GLN A 37 -12.31 18.07 -15.32
CA GLN A 37 -12.02 18.51 -16.70
C GLN A 37 -13.28 18.76 -17.57
N GLY A 38 -14.47 18.44 -17.07
CA GLY A 38 -15.75 18.70 -17.72
C GLY A 38 -16.58 19.84 -17.12
N TYR A 39 -15.98 20.73 -16.31
CA TYR A 39 -16.68 21.82 -15.59
C TYR A 39 -17.79 21.35 -14.61
N GLY A 40 -17.84 20.06 -14.31
CA GLY A 40 -18.71 19.50 -13.29
C GLY A 40 -18.12 19.70 -11.89
N TRP A 41 -18.98 20.01 -10.93
CA TRP A 41 -18.65 20.02 -9.50
C TRP A 41 -18.26 18.61 -9.06
N HIS A 42 -17.07 18.49 -8.48
CA HIS A 42 -16.54 17.26 -7.94
C HIS A 42 -16.47 17.39 -6.42
N SER A 43 -17.39 16.73 -5.70
CA SER A 43 -17.63 16.97 -4.28
C SER A 43 -16.58 16.36 -3.33
N GLY A 44 -15.45 15.88 -3.85
CA GLY A 44 -14.45 15.19 -3.03
C GLY A 44 -13.17 14.88 -3.81
N VAL A 45 -12.40 13.96 -3.25
CA VAL A 45 -11.11 13.53 -3.78
C VAL A 45 -11.10 12.01 -3.85
N HIS A 46 -10.65 11.44 -4.97
CA HIS A 46 -10.47 9.99 -5.09
C HIS A 46 -9.02 9.60 -4.84
N LEU A 47 -8.81 8.72 -3.85
CA LEU A 47 -7.55 8.00 -3.68
C LEU A 47 -7.64 6.70 -4.47
N THR A 48 -6.65 6.46 -5.33
CA THR A 48 -6.60 5.26 -6.19
C THR A 48 -5.34 4.46 -5.92
N SER A 49 -5.33 3.16 -6.23
CA SER A 49 -4.12 2.32 -6.07
C SER A 49 -2.91 2.85 -6.84
N LYS A 50 -3.12 3.63 -7.92
CA LYS A 50 -2.01 4.31 -8.62
C LYS A 50 -1.35 5.39 -7.78
N MET A 51 -2.13 6.15 -7.01
CA MET A 51 -1.63 7.23 -6.16
C MET A 51 -1.12 6.72 -4.82
N VAL A 52 -1.82 5.72 -4.27
CA VAL A 52 -1.61 5.18 -2.93
C VAL A 52 -1.60 3.65 -3.01
N PRO A 53 -0.57 3.03 -3.64
CA PRO A 53 -0.52 1.57 -3.81
C PRO A 53 -0.47 0.82 -2.48
N TRP A 54 -0.03 1.49 -1.40
CA TRP A 54 -0.07 0.96 -0.03
C TRP A 54 -1.40 1.20 0.70
N GLY A 55 -2.37 1.88 0.08
CA GLY A 55 -3.65 2.21 0.71
C GLY A 55 -4.60 1.02 0.82
N LYS A 56 -4.33 -0.07 0.08
CA LYS A 56 -5.07 -1.33 0.21
C LYS A 56 -4.23 -2.34 0.98
N GLY A 57 -4.79 -2.84 2.08
CA GLY A 57 -4.19 -3.88 2.93
C GLY A 57 -3.01 -3.44 3.79
N LEU A 58 -2.26 -2.38 3.42
CA LEU A 58 -1.02 -2.01 4.11
C LEU A 58 -1.14 -0.81 5.05
N ARG A 59 -1.88 0.22 4.67
CA ARG A 59 -2.14 1.38 5.54
C ARG A 59 -3.63 1.69 5.52
N PRO A 60 -4.24 1.86 6.71
CA PRO A 60 -5.64 2.24 6.78
C PRO A 60 -5.84 3.69 6.33
N ILE A 61 -7.09 4.00 6.00
CA ILE A 61 -7.57 5.38 6.00
C ILE A 61 -7.76 5.80 7.47
N GLN A 62 -7.37 7.02 7.80
CA GLN A 62 -7.55 7.60 9.13
C GLN A 62 -8.45 8.83 9.12
N SER A 63 -9.09 9.09 10.25
CA SER A 63 -9.81 10.35 10.45
C SER A 63 -8.83 11.51 10.39
N MET A 64 -9.15 12.56 9.65
CA MET A 64 -8.27 13.74 9.56
C MET A 64 -8.26 14.56 10.86
N LEU A 65 -9.31 14.43 11.65
CA LEU A 65 -9.60 15.24 12.83
C LEU A 65 -10.43 14.45 13.83
N ASP A 66 -10.41 14.86 15.09
CA ASP A 66 -11.33 14.37 16.11
C ASP A 66 -12.78 14.66 15.72
N GLY A 67 -13.70 13.76 16.08
CA GLY A 67 -15.10 13.94 15.75
C GLY A 67 -15.97 12.78 16.19
N LYS A 68 -17.25 12.85 15.83
CA LYS A 68 -18.28 11.86 16.15
C LYS A 68 -18.72 11.17 14.86
N ILE A 69 -18.73 9.84 14.84
CA ILE A 69 -19.36 9.10 13.74
C ILE A 69 -20.87 9.30 13.86
N ILE A 70 -21.46 9.97 12.87
CA ILE A 70 -22.90 10.30 12.86
C ILE A 70 -23.71 9.46 11.89
N ALA A 71 -23.05 8.86 10.90
CA ALA A 71 -23.66 7.87 10.01
C ALA A 71 -22.59 6.93 9.48
N TYR A 72 -22.95 5.66 9.28
CA TYR A 72 -22.07 4.69 8.64
C TYR A 72 -22.88 3.60 7.93
N ARG A 73 -22.22 2.92 7.00
CA ARG A 73 -22.66 1.66 6.41
C ARG A 73 -21.44 0.77 6.27
N ILE A 74 -21.49 -0.42 6.83
CA ILE A 74 -20.45 -1.44 6.70
C ILE A 74 -21.13 -2.77 6.38
N HIS A 75 -20.90 -3.29 5.19
CA HIS A 75 -21.23 -4.65 4.80
C HIS A 75 -20.10 -5.60 5.17
N GLU A 76 -20.43 -6.83 5.57
CA GLU A 76 -19.47 -7.87 5.95
C GLU A 76 -18.53 -8.25 4.80
N ASP A 77 -19.04 -8.27 3.56
CA ASP A 77 -18.30 -8.58 2.34
C ASP A 77 -18.75 -7.65 1.19
N TYR A 78 -18.01 -7.69 0.09
CA TYR A 78 -18.31 -6.95 -1.13
C TYR A 78 -19.66 -7.33 -1.72
N GLN A 79 -20.40 -6.31 -2.15
CA GLN A 79 -21.61 -6.49 -2.93
C GLN A 79 -21.25 -6.88 -4.36
N LYS A 80 -22.14 -7.63 -5.01
CA LYS A 80 -21.97 -8.10 -6.40
C LYS A 80 -23.04 -7.48 -7.28
N THR A 81 -22.66 -7.14 -8.51
CA THR A 81 -23.58 -6.69 -9.56
C THR A 81 -23.20 -7.30 -10.89
N LEU A 82 -24.17 -7.49 -11.78
CA LEU A 82 -23.93 -7.96 -13.14
C LEU A 82 -23.93 -6.76 -14.09
N TYR A 83 -22.80 -6.47 -14.73
CA TYR A 83 -22.69 -5.41 -15.72
C TYR A 83 -22.15 -5.98 -17.04
N LYS A 84 -22.93 -5.84 -18.11
CA LYS A 84 -22.60 -6.38 -19.45
C LYS A 84 -22.20 -7.88 -19.42
N GLY A 85 -22.88 -8.67 -18.59
CA GLY A 85 -22.61 -10.10 -18.42
C GLY A 85 -21.39 -10.45 -17.57
N GLN A 86 -20.70 -9.46 -16.98
CA GLN A 86 -19.61 -9.67 -16.05
C GLN A 86 -20.07 -9.42 -14.61
N GLU A 87 -19.76 -10.34 -13.70
CA GLU A 87 -19.95 -10.11 -12.26
C GLU A 87 -18.86 -9.16 -11.76
N LEU A 88 -19.27 -8.01 -11.22
CA LEU A 88 -18.39 -7.02 -10.61
C LEU A 88 -18.64 -6.95 -9.12
N LYS A 89 -17.56 -6.86 -8.34
CA LYS A 89 -17.61 -6.59 -6.91
C LYS A 89 -17.48 -5.10 -6.65
N PHE A 90 -18.24 -4.59 -5.69
CA PHE A 90 -18.15 -3.20 -5.27
C PHE A 90 -18.44 -3.07 -3.77
N SER A 91 -17.94 -1.98 -3.18
CA SER A 91 -18.30 -1.57 -1.84
C SER A 91 -18.97 -0.21 -1.89
N ASN A 92 -20.09 -0.09 -1.20
CA ASN A 92 -20.74 1.18 -0.87
C ASN A 92 -20.64 1.48 0.63
N ASN A 93 -19.67 0.86 1.31
CA ASN A 93 -19.38 1.16 2.71
C ASN A 93 -18.92 2.60 2.84
N PHE A 94 -19.37 3.27 3.89
CA PHE A 94 -18.98 4.64 4.19
C PHE A 94 -19.00 4.92 5.69
N VAL A 95 -18.26 5.95 6.09
CA VAL A 95 -18.29 6.56 7.42
C VAL A 95 -18.38 8.07 7.25
N LEU A 96 -19.33 8.69 7.95
CA LEU A 96 -19.52 10.14 8.03
C LEU A 96 -19.20 10.60 9.45
N ILE A 97 -18.26 11.53 9.57
CA ILE A 97 -17.80 12.08 10.84
C ILE A 97 -18.20 13.55 10.92
N GLU A 98 -18.85 13.94 12.02
CA GLU A 98 -19.08 15.33 12.40
C GLU A 98 -17.91 15.83 13.24
N HIS A 99 -17.36 16.97 12.87
CA HIS A 99 -16.31 17.67 13.57
C HIS A 99 -16.85 18.97 14.16
N GLU A 100 -16.45 19.28 15.37
CA GLU A 100 -16.71 20.56 16.03
C GLU A 100 -15.37 21.28 16.20
N CYS A 101 -15.25 22.48 15.65
CA CYS A 101 -14.06 23.31 15.84
C CYS A 101 -14.49 24.66 16.39
N GLN A 102 -13.82 25.10 17.45
CA GLN A 102 -14.00 26.42 18.02
C GLN A 102 -13.33 27.45 17.13
N ASN A 103 -13.99 28.59 16.95
CA ASN A 103 -13.37 29.73 16.29
C ASN A 103 -12.18 30.20 17.15
N PRO A 104 -10.95 30.22 16.60
CA PRO A 104 -9.77 30.65 17.35
C PRO A 104 -9.82 32.12 17.76
N ASP A 105 -10.60 32.95 17.06
CA ASP A 105 -10.73 34.38 17.31
C ASP A 105 -11.92 34.73 18.23
N ASP A 106 -12.90 33.83 18.36
CA ASP A 106 -14.08 33.99 19.23
C ASP A 106 -14.52 32.65 19.84
N GLY A 107 -14.16 32.42 21.10
CA GLY A 107 -14.47 31.17 21.81
C GLY A 107 -15.94 30.93 22.12
N ASN A 108 -16.85 31.86 21.77
CA ASN A 108 -18.30 31.65 21.84
C ASN A 108 -18.90 31.17 20.49
N ASP A 109 -18.10 31.15 19.43
CA ASP A 109 -18.51 30.74 18.09
C ASP A 109 -17.77 29.46 17.68
N GLY A 110 -18.50 28.53 17.06
CA GLY A 110 -17.98 27.22 16.69
C GLY A 110 -18.61 26.76 15.40
N PHE A 111 -17.80 26.17 14.52
CA PHE A 111 -18.26 25.65 13.25
C PHE A 111 -18.31 24.13 13.27
N LYS A 112 -19.41 23.61 12.72
CA LYS A 112 -19.59 22.18 12.44
C LYS A 112 -19.28 21.91 10.98
N PHE A 113 -18.50 20.88 10.73
CA PHE A 113 -18.25 20.39 9.38
C PHE A 113 -18.13 18.88 9.39
N TYR A 114 -18.19 18.29 8.20
CA TYR A 114 -18.31 16.85 8.05
C TYR A 114 -17.23 16.32 7.11
N SER A 115 -16.66 15.17 7.45
CA SER A 115 -15.83 14.38 6.54
C SER A 115 -16.54 13.08 6.18
N LEU A 116 -16.59 12.78 4.89
CA LEU A 116 -17.24 11.58 4.36
C LEU A 116 -16.18 10.69 3.70
N TYR A 117 -16.02 9.48 4.22
CA TYR A 117 -15.15 8.44 3.68
C TYR A 117 -16.00 7.39 2.99
N MET A 118 -15.81 7.18 1.68
CA MET A 118 -16.64 6.28 0.87
C MET A 118 -15.83 5.16 0.23
N HIS A 119 -16.54 4.12 -0.22
CA HIS A 119 -15.97 2.93 -0.88
C HIS A 119 -14.95 2.19 -0.01
N LEU A 120 -15.17 2.21 1.31
CA LEU A 120 -14.30 1.53 2.26
C LEU A 120 -14.34 0.01 2.04
N ALA A 121 -13.21 -0.67 2.26
CA ALA A 121 -13.18 -2.13 2.20
C ALA A 121 -14.15 -2.74 3.23
N PRO A 122 -14.81 -3.86 2.93
CA PRO A 122 -15.58 -4.61 3.92
C PRO A 122 -14.65 -5.31 4.92
N PRO A 123 -15.12 -5.68 6.12
CA PRO A 123 -14.33 -6.43 7.09
C PRO A 123 -13.75 -7.74 6.53
N ALA A 124 -14.46 -8.43 5.62
CA ALA A 124 -13.92 -9.61 4.94
C ALA A 124 -12.67 -9.33 4.08
N ASP A 125 -12.36 -8.06 3.76
CA ASP A 125 -11.15 -7.62 3.06
C ASP A 125 -10.27 -6.72 3.96
N ILE A 126 -10.52 -6.68 5.28
CA ILE A 126 -9.71 -5.96 6.28
C ILE A 126 -9.07 -6.98 7.22
N GLY A 127 -7.75 -7.18 7.12
CA GLY A 127 -7.00 -8.05 8.02
C GLY A 127 -7.28 -9.54 7.82
N ALA A 128 -6.22 -10.33 7.68
CA ALA A 128 -6.21 -11.78 7.42
C ALA A 128 -6.85 -12.27 6.09
N ASN A 129 -7.85 -11.59 5.52
CA ASN A 129 -8.56 -12.01 4.31
C ASN A 129 -8.48 -11.03 3.13
N SER A 130 -7.76 -9.91 3.29
CA SER A 130 -7.57 -8.93 2.22
C SER A 130 -6.68 -9.49 1.10
N SER A 131 -7.14 -9.46 -0.16
CA SER A 131 -6.42 -9.42 -1.48
C SER A 131 -4.93 -9.83 -1.55
N PRO A 132 -4.44 -10.44 -2.66
CA PRO A 132 -3.34 -11.43 -2.70
C PRO A 132 -2.21 -11.14 -1.72
N SER A 133 -1.80 -12.14 -0.93
CA SER A 133 -0.74 -12.06 0.07
C SER A 133 0.33 -11.06 -0.34
N THR A 134 0.28 -9.86 0.24
CA THR A 134 1.27 -8.83 -0.10
C THR A 134 2.57 -9.14 0.59
N ARG A 135 2.55 -9.94 1.66
CA ARG A 135 3.75 -10.36 2.37
C ARG A 135 4.08 -11.83 2.10
N TYR A 136 5.36 -12.08 1.92
CA TYR A 136 5.93 -13.41 1.72
C TYR A 136 7.11 -13.61 2.67
N LYS A 137 7.07 -14.70 3.42
CA LYS A 137 8.18 -15.16 4.26
C LYS A 137 9.06 -16.12 3.48
N MET A 138 10.36 -15.90 3.56
CA MET A 138 11.37 -16.79 3.00
C MET A 138 11.53 -18.01 3.89
N VAL A 139 11.25 -19.21 3.37
CA VAL A 139 11.21 -20.46 4.14
C VAL A 139 12.25 -21.49 3.71
N MET A 140 13.02 -21.20 2.67
CA MET A 140 14.09 -22.09 2.19
C MET A 140 15.08 -22.46 3.30
N GLU A 141 15.27 -23.77 3.53
CA GLU A 141 16.13 -24.30 4.60
C GLU A 141 17.62 -24.00 4.37
N GLN A 142 18.04 -23.84 3.11
CA GLN A 142 19.43 -23.61 2.75
C GLN A 142 19.56 -22.48 1.73
N GLY A 143 20.63 -21.70 1.89
CA GLY A 143 20.99 -20.61 1.00
C GLY A 143 20.40 -19.25 1.39
N LYS A 144 20.60 -18.28 0.49
CA LYS A 144 20.08 -16.91 0.60
C LYS A 144 19.51 -16.48 -0.74
N ARG A 145 18.48 -15.64 -0.73
CA ARG A 145 18.02 -14.93 -1.94
C ARG A 145 18.48 -13.49 -1.88
N ASN A 146 18.93 -12.98 -3.01
CA ASN A 146 19.46 -11.62 -3.08
C ASN A 146 18.35 -10.60 -3.29
N VAL A 147 18.30 -9.60 -2.43
CA VAL A 147 17.61 -8.34 -2.67
C VAL A 147 18.58 -7.30 -3.22
N ARG A 148 18.07 -6.36 -4.00
CA ARG A 148 18.86 -5.35 -4.72
C ARG A 148 18.33 -3.96 -4.44
N THR A 149 19.21 -3.00 -4.23
CA THR A 149 18.86 -1.59 -4.14
C THR A 149 19.46 -0.83 -5.32
N PHE A 150 18.69 0.11 -5.87
CA PHE A 150 19.10 1.00 -6.96
C PHE A 150 19.07 2.44 -6.47
N LYS A 151 19.82 3.32 -7.13
CA LYS A 151 19.80 4.75 -6.79
C LYS A 151 18.41 5.33 -7.05
N LEU A 152 17.95 6.20 -6.14
CA LEU A 152 16.70 6.96 -6.27
C LEU A 152 15.43 6.09 -6.47
N ASP A 153 15.41 4.87 -5.91
CA ASP A 153 14.23 3.99 -5.96
C ASP A 153 13.75 3.68 -7.41
N SER A 154 14.68 3.78 -8.36
CA SER A 154 14.45 3.57 -9.79
C SER A 154 14.15 2.12 -10.14
N GLU A 155 13.53 1.93 -11.31
CA GLU A 155 13.35 0.61 -11.93
C GLU A 155 14.69 -0.12 -12.10
N PRO A 156 14.70 -1.46 -12.05
CA PRO A 156 15.92 -2.22 -12.08
C PRO A 156 16.61 -2.09 -13.45
N LYS A 157 17.81 -1.48 -13.46
CA LYS A 157 18.62 -1.27 -14.67
C LYS A 157 20.00 -1.86 -14.51
N GLN A 158 20.63 -2.29 -15.61
CA GLN A 158 21.99 -2.79 -15.53
C GLN A 158 22.94 -1.65 -15.14
N GLU A 159 23.57 -1.77 -13.97
CA GLU A 159 24.52 -0.80 -13.43
C GLU A 159 25.80 -1.53 -12.98
N SER A 160 26.95 -0.86 -13.14
CA SER A 160 28.27 -1.42 -12.80
C SER A 160 28.49 -1.59 -11.30
N LYS A 161 27.71 -0.92 -10.45
CA LYS A 161 27.75 -1.03 -8.98
C LYS A 161 26.35 -1.10 -8.42
N LEU A 162 25.87 -2.31 -8.22
CA LEU A 162 24.60 -2.61 -7.57
C LEU A 162 24.84 -3.09 -6.15
N ASP A 163 24.19 -2.50 -5.15
CA ASP A 163 24.21 -3.08 -3.80
C ASP A 163 23.24 -4.25 -3.74
N LYS A 164 23.79 -5.40 -3.37
CA LYS A 164 23.10 -6.69 -3.33
C LYS A 164 23.33 -7.31 -1.97
N VAL A 165 22.25 -7.64 -1.27
CA VAL A 165 22.29 -8.29 0.03
C VAL A 165 21.59 -9.64 -0.06
N GLY A 166 22.24 -10.68 0.43
CA GLY A 166 21.63 -12.00 0.58
C GLY A 166 20.76 -12.02 1.84
N MET A 167 19.49 -12.31 1.67
CA MET A 167 18.49 -12.47 2.72
C MET A 167 18.34 -13.95 3.07
N SER A 168 18.32 -14.26 4.36
CA SER A 168 18.20 -15.64 4.87
C SER A 168 16.74 -16.05 5.12
N LYS A 169 16.53 -17.33 5.44
CA LYS A 169 15.27 -17.87 5.98
C LYS A 169 14.73 -16.96 7.08
N GLY A 170 13.42 -16.82 7.17
CA GLY A 170 12.77 -15.91 8.14
C GLY A 170 12.43 -14.55 7.57
N THR A 171 13.17 -14.07 6.56
CA THR A 171 12.96 -12.74 5.96
C THR A 171 11.52 -12.57 5.47
N ILE A 172 10.88 -11.46 5.83
CA ILE A 172 9.54 -11.10 5.34
C ILE A 172 9.67 -9.96 4.33
N LEU A 173 9.21 -10.21 3.11
CA LEU A 173 9.14 -9.23 2.03
C LEU A 173 7.69 -8.85 1.78
N GLU A 174 7.45 -7.56 1.58
CA GLU A 174 6.15 -7.03 1.19
C GLU A 174 6.18 -6.55 -0.26
N TYR A 175 5.50 -7.28 -1.14
CA TYR A 175 5.30 -6.95 -2.54
C TYR A 175 4.32 -5.79 -2.69
N LEU A 176 4.83 -4.69 -3.25
CA LEU A 176 4.21 -3.38 -3.19
C LEU A 176 3.16 -3.11 -4.25
N TYR A 177 3.16 -3.90 -5.32
CA TYR A 177 2.26 -3.79 -6.47
C TYR A 177 1.63 -5.16 -6.77
N ALA A 178 1.33 -5.91 -5.70
CA ALA A 178 0.83 -7.28 -5.77
C ALA A 178 -0.54 -7.36 -6.47
N GLU A 179 -1.35 -6.31 -6.36
CA GLU A 179 -2.67 -6.25 -7.00
C GLU A 179 -2.56 -6.04 -8.50
N GLU A 180 -1.66 -5.16 -8.91
CA GLU A 180 -1.37 -4.86 -10.31
C GLU A 180 -0.59 -5.98 -11.00
N LYS A 181 -0.05 -6.93 -10.22
CA LYS A 181 0.90 -7.95 -10.70
C LYS A 181 2.07 -7.31 -11.46
N GLU A 182 2.52 -6.14 -11.02
CA GLU A 182 3.57 -5.38 -11.71
C GLU A 182 4.95 -6.04 -11.56
N THR A 183 5.52 -6.50 -12.67
CA THR A 183 6.90 -7.00 -12.72
C THR A 183 7.75 -6.22 -13.71
N HIS A 184 9.05 -6.17 -13.44
CA HIS A 184 10.06 -5.53 -14.28
C HIS A 184 11.10 -6.54 -14.71
N LYS A 185 11.39 -6.61 -16.01
CA LYS A 185 12.42 -7.53 -16.51
C LYS A 185 13.81 -7.04 -16.14
N TYR A 186 14.65 -7.95 -15.66
CA TYR A 186 16.03 -7.65 -15.31
C TYR A 186 16.93 -8.84 -15.61
N ASN A 187 17.96 -8.60 -16.43
CA ASN A 187 18.92 -9.64 -16.78
C ASN A 187 20.01 -9.79 -15.70
N ILE A 188 20.13 -10.99 -15.15
CA ILE A 188 21.17 -11.38 -14.20
C ILE A 188 21.99 -12.49 -14.86
N ASN A 189 23.24 -12.19 -15.20
CA ASN A 189 24.19 -13.14 -15.78
C ASN A 189 23.63 -13.89 -17.00
N GLY A 190 22.97 -13.18 -17.92
CA GLY A 190 22.40 -13.78 -19.13
C GLY A 190 21.05 -14.47 -18.94
N THR A 191 20.48 -14.43 -17.73
CA THR A 191 19.12 -14.93 -17.46
C THR A 191 18.19 -13.76 -17.14
N ASP A 192 17.05 -13.69 -17.82
CA ASP A 192 16.01 -12.70 -17.52
C ASP A 192 15.18 -13.14 -16.33
N TYR A 193 15.01 -12.23 -15.37
CA TYR A 193 14.15 -12.42 -14.21
C TYR A 193 13.03 -11.38 -14.21
N HIS A 194 11.89 -11.77 -13.65
CA HIS A 194 10.79 -10.89 -13.31
C HIS A 194 11.01 -10.36 -11.89
N MET A 195 11.36 -9.09 -11.81
CA MET A 195 11.64 -8.41 -10.56
C MET A 195 10.37 -7.73 -10.05
N ILE A 196 10.11 -7.91 -8.75
CA ILE A 196 9.07 -7.18 -8.04
C ILE A 196 9.69 -6.17 -7.11
N LYS A 197 9.01 -5.05 -6.92
CA LYS A 197 9.39 -4.05 -5.93
C LYS A 197 8.84 -4.49 -4.57
N CYS A 198 9.73 -4.66 -3.60
CA CYS A 198 9.40 -5.08 -2.25
C CYS A 198 9.85 -4.06 -1.20
N ARG A 199 9.23 -4.10 -0.03
CA ARG A 199 9.82 -3.59 1.21
C ARG A 199 10.27 -4.78 2.06
N VAL A 200 11.43 -4.68 2.70
CA VAL A 200 11.83 -5.66 3.73
C VAL A 200 11.12 -5.30 5.02
N VAL A 201 10.20 -6.16 5.47
CA VAL A 201 9.44 -5.98 6.71
C VAL A 201 10.25 -6.47 7.90
N GLU A 202 10.89 -7.63 7.76
CA GLU A 202 11.68 -8.27 8.82
C GLU A 202 12.91 -8.93 8.19
N ALA A 203 14.08 -8.79 8.82
CA ALA A 203 15.30 -9.50 8.42
C ALA A 203 15.21 -11.01 8.73
N GLY A 204 16.03 -11.81 8.05
CA GLY A 204 16.05 -13.25 8.26
C GLY A 204 16.78 -13.69 9.53
N ASP A 205 16.64 -14.98 9.84
CA ASP A 205 17.10 -15.67 11.04
C ASP A 205 18.62 -15.56 11.27
N GLN A 206 19.42 -15.46 10.19
CA GLN A 206 20.86 -15.22 10.35
C GLN A 206 21.18 -13.84 10.90
N ASN A 207 20.27 -12.88 10.68
CA ASN A 207 20.25 -11.59 11.33
C ASN A 207 21.57 -10.80 11.25
N SER A 208 22.29 -10.96 10.13
CA SER A 208 23.57 -10.29 9.89
C SER A 208 23.38 -8.77 9.84
N THR A 209 24.41 -7.99 10.18
CA THR A 209 24.34 -6.51 10.13
C THR A 209 23.87 -5.98 8.78
N ARG A 210 24.23 -6.67 7.68
CA ARG A 210 23.77 -6.29 6.33
C ARG A 210 22.30 -6.61 6.10
N GLU A 211 21.79 -7.72 6.62
CA GLU A 211 20.37 -8.08 6.52
C GLU A 211 19.49 -7.15 7.37
N LYS A 212 19.87 -6.89 8.63
CA LYS A 212 19.21 -5.88 9.48
C LYS A 212 19.17 -4.51 8.83
N GLY A 213 20.28 -4.12 8.20
CA GLY A 213 20.38 -2.86 7.48
C GLY A 213 19.43 -2.73 6.27
N MET A 214 18.70 -3.79 5.90
CA MET A 214 17.67 -3.76 4.86
C MET A 214 16.26 -3.55 5.41
N GLU A 215 16.01 -3.72 6.71
CA GLU A 215 14.67 -3.52 7.30
C GLU A 215 14.12 -2.11 6.98
N GLY A 216 12.85 -2.06 6.57
CA GLY A 216 12.17 -0.85 6.13
C GLY A 216 12.57 -0.34 4.74
N LYS A 217 13.66 -0.84 4.13
CA LYS A 217 14.12 -0.36 2.81
C LYS A 217 13.31 -0.94 1.66
N LEU A 218 13.23 -0.14 0.60
CA LEU A 218 12.72 -0.55 -0.70
C LEU A 218 13.81 -1.30 -1.46
N VAL A 219 13.46 -2.48 -1.96
CA VAL A 219 14.35 -3.40 -2.65
C VAL A 219 13.66 -4.03 -3.85
N TRP A 220 14.46 -4.55 -4.76
CA TRP A 220 13.99 -5.40 -5.85
C TRP A 220 14.33 -6.85 -5.57
N PHE A 221 13.33 -7.71 -5.71
CA PHE A 221 13.41 -9.15 -5.50
C PHE A 221 13.05 -9.87 -6.79
N ALA A 222 13.76 -10.96 -7.10
CA ALA A 222 13.43 -11.79 -8.26
C ALA A 222 12.25 -12.70 -7.92
N ALA A 223 11.05 -12.32 -8.34
CA ALA A 223 9.80 -13.06 -8.13
C ALA A 223 9.65 -14.23 -9.09
N GLY A 224 10.28 -14.16 -10.26
CA GLY A 224 10.31 -15.32 -11.13
C GLY A 224 11.32 -15.30 -12.25
N LYS A 225 11.43 -16.43 -12.93
CA LYS A 225 12.36 -16.68 -14.05
C LYS A 225 11.63 -17.23 -15.27
N ASP A 226 11.02 -18.40 -15.16
CA ASP A 226 10.35 -19.09 -16.26
C ASP A 226 8.89 -18.61 -16.37
N SER A 227 8.30 -18.17 -15.26
CA SER A 227 7.08 -17.35 -15.20
C SER A 227 7.31 -16.06 -14.40
N GLU A 228 6.33 -15.14 -14.41
CA GLU A 228 6.42 -13.87 -13.68
C GLU A 228 6.60 -14.05 -12.17
N PHE A 229 6.09 -15.16 -11.60
CA PHE A 229 5.98 -15.38 -10.16
C PHE A 229 6.41 -16.78 -9.70
N ASP A 230 7.02 -17.61 -10.54
CA ASP A 230 7.36 -19.00 -10.20
C ASP A 230 8.19 -19.16 -8.91
N ILE A 231 9.11 -18.24 -8.60
CA ILE A 231 9.88 -18.24 -7.34
C ILE A 231 9.00 -17.82 -6.16
N LEU A 232 8.13 -16.84 -6.37
CA LEU A 232 7.21 -16.33 -5.36
C LEU A 232 6.11 -17.36 -5.00
N GLU A 233 5.66 -18.13 -5.98
CA GLU A 233 4.65 -19.19 -5.86
C GLU A 233 5.25 -20.53 -5.40
N ASN A 234 6.58 -20.66 -5.39
CA ASN A 234 7.25 -21.84 -4.89
C ASN A 234 7.23 -21.88 -3.36
N THR A 235 6.32 -22.69 -2.80
CA THR A 235 6.08 -22.85 -1.35
C THR A 235 7.25 -23.42 -0.55
N SER A 236 8.25 -24.00 -1.22
CA SER A 236 9.52 -24.42 -0.60
C SER A 236 10.53 -23.28 -0.48
N VAL A 237 10.27 -22.13 -1.11
CA VAL A 237 11.14 -20.94 -1.11
C VAL A 237 10.47 -19.78 -0.40
N MET A 238 9.23 -19.47 -0.76
CA MET A 238 8.45 -18.35 -0.22
C MET A 238 7.06 -18.84 0.21
N GLN A 239 6.57 -18.34 1.33
CA GLN A 239 5.21 -18.61 1.81
C GLN A 239 4.47 -17.30 2.07
N PRO A 240 3.20 -17.20 1.65
CA PRO A 240 2.39 -16.03 1.97
C PRO A 240 2.21 -15.91 3.48
N VAL A 241 2.33 -14.69 4.01
CA VAL A 241 2.03 -14.40 5.41
C VAL A 241 0.91 -13.36 5.52
N PRO A 242 -0.02 -13.51 6.48
CA PRO A 242 -1.04 -12.51 6.73
C PRO A 242 -0.40 -11.16 7.06
N VAL A 243 -1.04 -10.08 6.63
CA VAL A 243 -0.62 -8.71 6.96
C VAL A 243 -0.93 -8.36 8.42
N SER A 244 -1.58 -9.27 9.17
CA SER A 244 -2.10 -9.03 10.53
C SER A 244 -1.13 -8.22 11.39
N GLU A 245 -1.53 -7.00 11.73
CA GLU A 245 -1.00 -6.29 12.88
C GLU A 245 -1.41 -7.07 14.15
N PRO A 246 -0.61 -6.99 15.24
CA PRO A 246 -1.01 -7.58 16.50
C PRO A 246 -2.39 -7.04 16.86
N LEU A 247 -3.29 -7.96 17.24
CA LEU A 247 -4.56 -7.61 17.89
C LEU A 247 -4.20 -6.76 19.12
N GLY A 248 -4.35 -5.45 18.99
CA GLY A 248 -4.31 -4.48 20.08
C GLY A 248 -5.71 -4.25 20.61
#